data_AF-A0A944PAF6-F1
#
_entry.id   AF-A0A944PAF6-F1
#
_cell.length_a   1.000
_cell.length_b   1.000
_cell.length_c   1.000
_cell.angle_alpha   90.00
_cell.angle_beta   90.00
_cell.angle_gamma   90.00
#
_symmetry.space_group_name_H-M   'P 1'
#
loop_
_entity.id
_entity.type
_entity.pdbx_description
1 polymer ?
#
loop_
_entity_poly.entity_id
_entity_poly.type
_entity_poly.pdbx_seq_one_letter_code
_entity_poly.pdbx_strand_id
1 'polypeptide(L)'
;MPSTPDVIDETGPSTSNATTSPLPPATLGGDKKRSIEQFALLAFIVVPFVALLAAVPLAWGWGVSWLDVGLMVAMYFIGCHGITIGFHRYFTHGSFKAKRPLRIALAVMGSLAVEGPLVRWVADHRKHHKFSDAEGDPHSPWRFGESLPALMKGLWWAHIAWMFDEEQTPQQKYAPDLIKDPAIRGISRHFLTFTIVSLAIPPLVGGLVTMSWWGAATAFFWGSLVRVALLHHVTWSINSICHAVGKRPFKSRDRSGNVWWLAVLSCGESWHNLHHADPTSARHGVMRGQIDSSARLIRWFEQLGWASDVRWPDAARIDARRTTVPVDPA
;
A
#
# COMPACT_ATOMS: atom_id res chain seq x y z
N MET A 1 -42.49 -19.99 -63.69
CA MET A 1 -43.33 -19.81 -62.50
C MET A 1 -42.91 -20.86 -61.48
N PRO A 2 -42.18 -20.49 -60.42
CA PRO A 2 -41.80 -21.42 -59.36
C PRO A 2 -42.86 -21.43 -58.26
N SER A 3 -43.30 -22.62 -57.87
CA SER A 3 -44.13 -22.87 -56.69
C SER A 3 -43.23 -23.25 -55.52
N THR A 4 -43.35 -22.51 -54.41
CA THR A 4 -42.86 -22.88 -53.08
C THR A 4 -43.44 -24.24 -52.65
N PRO A 5 -42.75 -24.95 -51.74
CA PRO A 5 -43.37 -25.08 -50.42
C PRO A 5 -42.39 -25.05 -49.23
N ASP A 6 -42.90 -24.40 -48.18
CA ASP A 6 -42.95 -24.76 -46.77
C ASP A 6 -41.72 -25.24 -45.98
N VAL A 7 -41.54 -24.46 -44.92
CA VAL A 7 -40.65 -24.55 -43.76
C VAL A 7 -41.04 -25.74 -42.88
N ILE A 8 -40.05 -26.52 -42.45
CA ILE A 8 -40.16 -27.38 -41.26
C ILE A 8 -38.96 -27.10 -40.35
N ASP A 9 -39.33 -26.88 -39.09
CA ASP A 9 -38.58 -26.48 -37.91
C ASP A 9 -37.57 -27.55 -37.45
N GLU A 10 -36.28 -27.19 -37.30
CA GLU A 10 -35.33 -28.01 -36.52
C GLU A 10 -34.80 -27.20 -35.33
N THR A 11 -35.35 -27.56 -34.18
CA THR A 11 -34.94 -27.17 -32.84
C THR A 11 -33.63 -27.86 -32.47
N GLY A 12 -32.49 -27.22 -32.77
CA GLY A 12 -31.21 -27.56 -32.15
C GLY A 12 -31.06 -26.92 -30.77
N PRO A 13 -30.51 -27.60 -29.75
CA PRO A 13 -30.37 -27.05 -28.42
C PRO A 13 -29.43 -25.85 -28.45
N SER A 14 -29.96 -24.68 -28.10
CA SER A 14 -29.16 -23.48 -27.89
C SER A 14 -28.14 -23.77 -26.79
N THR A 15 -26.87 -23.76 -27.17
CA THR A 15 -25.76 -23.66 -26.22
C THR A 15 -26.06 -22.46 -25.33
N SER A 16 -26.30 -22.72 -24.04
CA SER A 16 -26.51 -21.65 -23.08
C SER A 16 -25.24 -20.80 -23.07
N ASN A 17 -25.33 -19.62 -23.68
CA ASN A 17 -24.42 -18.54 -23.40
C ASN A 17 -24.65 -18.20 -21.93
N ALA A 18 -23.93 -18.88 -21.04
CA ALA A 18 -23.74 -18.44 -19.69
C ALA A 18 -23.07 -17.07 -19.78
N THR A 19 -23.90 -16.02 -19.84
CA THR A 19 -23.49 -14.64 -19.64
C THR A 19 -22.92 -14.58 -18.24
N THR A 20 -21.62 -14.83 -18.11
CA THR A 20 -20.90 -14.62 -16.86
C THR A 20 -21.00 -13.14 -16.56
N SER A 21 -21.94 -12.78 -15.67
CA SER A 21 -22.05 -11.42 -15.19
C SER A 21 -20.68 -10.97 -14.69
N PRO A 22 -20.21 -9.76 -15.04
CA PRO A 22 -18.91 -9.27 -14.59
C PRO A 22 -18.85 -9.35 -13.06
N LEU A 23 -17.75 -9.91 -12.54
CA LEU A 23 -17.57 -10.08 -11.10
C LEU A 23 -17.74 -8.72 -10.41
N PRO A 24 -18.41 -8.67 -9.24
CA PRO A 24 -18.65 -7.43 -8.53
C PRO A 24 -17.31 -6.77 -8.14
N PRO A 25 -17.25 -5.42 -8.09
CA PRO A 25 -16.05 -4.70 -7.66
C PRO A 25 -15.53 -5.18 -6.30
N ALA A 26 -14.21 -5.18 -6.14
CA ALA A 26 -13.56 -5.56 -4.90
C ALA A 26 -13.53 -4.45 -3.84
N THR A 27 -14.22 -3.35 -4.11
CA THR A 27 -14.51 -2.25 -3.18
C THR A 27 -15.99 -1.92 -3.22
N LEU A 28 -16.49 -1.29 -2.17
CA LEU A 28 -17.88 -0.80 -2.13
C LEU A 28 -18.09 0.47 -2.97
N GLY A 29 -17.00 1.20 -3.31
CA GLY A 29 -17.00 2.33 -4.25
C GLY A 29 -16.77 1.92 -5.70
N GLY A 30 -17.27 2.73 -6.63
CA GLY A 30 -17.04 2.61 -8.08
C GLY A 30 -15.73 3.26 -8.54
N ASP A 31 -15.59 3.52 -9.83
CA ASP A 31 -14.39 4.14 -10.41
C ASP A 31 -14.38 5.68 -10.36
N LYS A 32 -15.45 6.29 -9.83
CA LYS A 32 -15.54 7.72 -9.55
C LYS A 32 -15.86 7.96 -8.08
N LYS A 33 -15.14 8.90 -7.45
CA LYS A 33 -15.43 9.33 -6.07
C LYS A 33 -16.71 10.17 -6.01
N ARG A 34 -17.53 9.94 -4.99
CA ARG A 34 -18.68 10.80 -4.66
C ARG A 34 -18.26 11.92 -3.70
N SER A 35 -19.00 13.02 -3.63
CA SER A 35 -18.68 14.15 -2.73
C SER A 35 -18.61 13.76 -1.25
N ILE A 36 -19.43 12.79 -0.81
CA ILE A 36 -19.37 12.24 0.55
C ILE A 36 -18.05 11.51 0.80
N GLU A 37 -17.55 10.77 -0.19
CA GLU A 37 -16.27 10.06 -0.08
C GLU A 37 -15.11 11.06 -0.03
N GLN A 38 -15.20 12.19 -0.75
CA GLN A 38 -14.21 13.26 -0.65
C GLN A 38 -14.21 13.95 0.72
N PHE A 39 -15.38 14.23 1.29
CA PHE A 39 -15.46 14.80 2.64
C PHE A 39 -14.94 13.82 3.71
N ALA A 40 -15.30 12.54 3.60
CA ALA A 40 -14.79 11.51 4.50
C ALA A 40 -13.27 11.37 4.39
N LEU A 41 -12.71 11.39 3.16
CA LEU A 41 -11.28 11.38 2.93
C LEU A 41 -10.59 12.61 3.53
N LEU A 42 -11.17 13.80 3.39
CA LEU A 42 -10.64 15.02 3.99
C LEU A 42 -10.55 14.91 5.51
N ALA A 43 -11.65 14.54 6.17
CA ALA A 43 -11.67 14.34 7.61
C ALA A 43 -10.66 13.27 8.05
N PHE A 44 -10.55 12.20 7.27
CA PHE A 44 -9.66 11.08 7.53
C PHE A 44 -8.17 11.44 7.43
N ILE A 45 -7.80 12.42 6.59
CA ILE A 45 -6.43 12.94 6.51
C ILE A 45 -6.19 14.01 7.57
N VAL A 46 -7.11 14.96 7.72
CA VAL A 46 -6.92 16.15 8.58
C VAL A 46 -6.94 15.79 10.06
N VAL A 47 -7.86 14.94 10.51
CA VAL A 47 -8.00 14.63 11.95
C VAL A 47 -6.73 13.96 12.51
N PRO A 48 -6.19 12.87 11.90
CA PRO A 48 -4.92 12.30 12.34
C PRO A 48 -3.75 13.27 12.22
N PHE A 49 -3.70 14.09 11.17
CA PHE A 49 -2.62 15.06 10.99
C PHE A 49 -2.61 16.13 12.09
N VAL A 50 -3.78 16.68 12.44
CA VAL A 50 -3.91 17.62 13.57
C VAL A 50 -3.53 16.93 14.88
N ALA A 51 -3.91 15.66 15.07
CA ALA A 51 -3.48 14.89 16.24
C ALA A 51 -1.95 14.72 16.31
N LEU A 52 -1.28 14.46 15.18
CA LEU A 52 0.18 14.40 15.10
C LEU A 52 0.84 15.74 15.45
N LEU A 53 0.28 16.88 15.02
CA LEU A 53 0.77 18.20 15.43
C LEU A 53 0.55 18.44 16.93
N ALA A 54 -0.61 18.06 17.45
CA ALA A 54 -0.94 18.16 18.88
C ALA A 54 -0.11 17.21 19.76
N ALA A 55 0.44 16.13 19.20
CA ALA A 55 1.31 15.20 19.91
C ALA A 55 2.60 15.86 20.39
N VAL A 56 3.11 16.86 19.67
CA VAL A 56 4.37 17.56 19.99
C VAL A 56 4.31 18.25 21.37
N PRO A 57 3.33 19.11 21.68
CA PRO A 57 3.21 19.70 23.02
C PRO A 57 2.77 18.69 24.09
N LEU A 58 1.95 17.69 23.75
CA LEU A 58 1.47 16.69 24.72
C LEU A 58 2.58 15.72 25.17
N ALA A 59 3.54 15.42 24.29
CA ALA A 59 4.71 14.62 24.65
C ALA A 59 5.59 15.27 25.74
N TRP A 60 5.40 16.58 26.03
CA TRP A 60 6.13 17.31 27.05
C TRP A 60 5.55 17.14 28.47
N GLY A 61 5.27 15.90 28.85
CA GLY A 61 4.92 15.52 30.23
C GLY A 61 3.43 15.39 30.55
N TRP A 62 2.55 15.33 29.55
CA TRP A 62 1.10 15.16 29.79
C TRP A 62 0.44 14.16 28.84
N GLY A 63 -0.07 13.05 29.38
CA GLY A 63 -0.94 12.13 28.63
C GLY A 63 -0.23 11.16 27.67
N VAL A 64 1.04 10.82 27.90
CA VAL A 64 1.69 9.67 27.28
C VAL A 64 2.25 8.71 28.34
N SER A 65 1.85 7.45 28.26
CA SER A 65 2.35 6.36 29.09
C SER A 65 3.19 5.39 28.27
N TRP A 66 3.97 4.54 28.93
CA TRP A 66 4.68 3.44 28.26
C TRP A 66 3.73 2.45 27.58
N LEU A 67 2.50 2.31 28.09
CA LEU A 67 1.45 1.53 27.43
C LEU A 67 1.05 2.17 26.09
N ASP A 68 0.83 3.49 26.07
CA ASP A 68 0.48 4.22 24.84
C ASP A 68 1.58 4.11 23.78
N VAL A 69 2.84 4.26 24.19
CA VAL A 69 4.00 4.09 23.30
C VAL A 69 4.07 2.66 22.77
N GLY A 70 3.89 1.66 23.63
CA GLY A 70 3.88 0.25 23.24
C GLY A 70 2.77 -0.06 22.23
N LEU A 71 1.56 0.43 22.47
CA LEU A 71 0.42 0.26 21.56
C LEU A 71 0.65 0.95 20.22
N MET A 72 1.13 2.19 20.24
CA MET A 72 1.48 2.94 19.04
C MET A 72 2.50 2.19 18.19
N VAL A 73 3.63 1.79 18.79
CA VAL A 73 4.72 1.09 18.10
C VAL A 73 4.25 -0.27 17.56
N ALA A 74 3.55 -1.07 18.36
CA ALA A 74 3.06 -2.38 17.93
C ALA A 74 2.09 -2.26 16.76
N MET A 75 1.08 -1.39 16.88
CA MET A 75 0.09 -1.18 15.82
C MET A 75 0.71 -0.52 14.58
N TYR A 76 1.73 0.32 14.75
CA TYR A 76 2.48 0.91 13.63
C TYR A 76 3.15 -0.18 12.81
N PHE A 77 3.94 -1.05 13.44
CA PHE A 77 4.67 -2.11 12.73
C PHE A 77 3.76 -3.21 12.20
N ILE A 78 2.62 -3.50 12.85
CA ILE A 78 1.59 -4.39 12.27
C ILE A 78 1.08 -3.83 10.94
N GLY A 79 0.71 -2.54 10.91
CA GLY A 79 0.26 -1.86 9.69
C GLY A 79 1.36 -1.77 8.63
N CYS A 80 2.54 -1.25 9.01
CA CYS A 80 3.70 -1.11 8.12
C CYS A 80 4.08 -2.45 7.48
N HIS A 81 4.25 -3.52 8.26
CA HIS A 81 4.55 -4.83 7.69
C HIS A 81 3.41 -5.44 6.88
N GLY A 82 2.16 -5.14 7.23
CA GLY A 82 0.99 -5.50 6.43
C GLY A 82 1.02 -4.87 5.03
N ILE A 83 1.35 -3.59 4.92
CA ILE A 83 1.50 -2.90 3.63
C ILE A 83 2.73 -3.43 2.90
N THR A 84 3.90 -3.38 3.53
CA THR A 84 5.18 -3.66 2.87
C THR A 84 5.36 -5.13 2.48
N ILE A 85 5.01 -6.07 3.34
CA ILE A 85 5.12 -7.51 3.03
C ILE A 85 3.89 -7.97 2.26
N GLY A 86 2.70 -7.59 2.72
CA GLY A 86 1.43 -8.03 2.18
C GLY A 86 1.08 -7.33 0.87
N PHE A 87 0.57 -6.10 0.96
CA PHE A 87 0.01 -5.39 -0.19
C PHE A 87 1.07 -5.20 -1.28
N HIS A 88 2.28 -4.84 -0.86
CA HIS A 88 3.36 -4.49 -1.75
C HIS A 88 4.09 -5.73 -2.28
N ARG A 89 4.96 -6.37 -1.48
CA ARG A 89 5.84 -7.44 -1.97
C ARG A 89 5.09 -8.70 -2.40
N TYR A 90 4.01 -9.07 -1.70
CA TYR A 90 3.23 -10.27 -2.01
C TYR A 90 2.14 -10.03 -3.06
N PHE A 91 1.14 -9.19 -2.78
CA PHE A 91 -0.05 -9.03 -3.64
C PHE A 91 0.24 -8.22 -4.92
N THR A 92 1.13 -7.23 -4.86
CA THR A 92 1.48 -6.45 -6.05
C THR A 92 2.53 -7.15 -6.89
N HIS A 93 3.66 -7.54 -6.28
CA HIS A 93 4.84 -7.97 -7.03
C HIS A 93 5.11 -9.48 -7.05
N GLY A 94 4.36 -10.27 -6.28
CA GLY A 94 4.51 -11.73 -6.28
C GLY A 94 5.92 -12.18 -5.90
N SER A 95 6.56 -11.49 -4.95
CA SER A 95 7.95 -11.73 -4.54
C SER A 95 8.16 -13.08 -3.85
N PHE A 96 7.08 -13.73 -3.41
CA PHE A 96 7.07 -15.06 -2.82
C PHE A 96 5.68 -15.70 -2.94
N LYS A 97 5.60 -17.01 -2.68
CA LYS A 97 4.35 -17.74 -2.45
C LYS A 97 4.11 -17.88 -0.95
N ALA A 98 2.85 -17.85 -0.52
CA ALA A 98 2.48 -17.93 0.88
C ALA A 98 1.37 -18.96 1.07
N LYS A 99 1.46 -19.74 2.14
CA LYS A 99 0.35 -20.59 2.58
C LYS A 99 -0.86 -19.72 2.95
N ARG A 100 -2.06 -20.30 2.82
CA ARG A 100 -3.33 -19.58 3.05
C ARG A 100 -3.37 -18.80 4.37
N PRO A 101 -2.93 -19.31 5.54
CA PRO A 101 -2.95 -18.55 6.78
C PRO A 101 -2.12 -17.27 6.73
N LEU A 102 -0.86 -17.36 6.27
CA LEU A 102 0.01 -16.19 6.13
C LEU A 102 -0.55 -15.19 5.11
N ARG A 103 -1.05 -15.69 3.98
CA ARG A 103 -1.68 -14.86 2.94
C ARG A 103 -2.84 -14.02 3.50
N ILE A 104 -3.72 -14.64 4.28
CA ILE A 104 -4.87 -13.95 4.88
C ILE A 104 -4.41 -13.00 6.00
N ALA A 105 -3.46 -13.41 6.83
CA ALA A 105 -2.90 -12.55 7.87
C ALA A 105 -2.30 -11.26 7.28
N LEU A 106 -1.50 -11.36 6.21
CA LEU A 106 -0.92 -10.21 5.52
C LEU A 106 -1.99 -9.28 4.92
N ALA A 107 -3.07 -9.84 4.36
CA ALA A 107 -4.19 -9.06 3.84
C ALA A 107 -4.92 -8.28 4.93
N VAL A 108 -5.13 -8.90 6.09
CA VAL A 108 -5.75 -8.26 7.26
C VAL A 108 -4.83 -7.20 7.85
N MET A 109 -3.56 -7.53 8.09
CA MET A 109 -2.56 -6.60 8.63
C MET A 109 -2.42 -5.34 7.76
N GLY A 110 -2.35 -5.49 6.43
CA GLY A 110 -2.30 -4.34 5.54
C GLY A 110 -3.58 -3.50 5.59
N SER A 111 -4.74 -4.14 5.80
CA SER A 111 -6.01 -3.41 5.97
C SER A 111 -6.07 -2.62 7.28
N LEU A 112 -5.32 -3.01 8.32
CA LEU A 112 -5.18 -2.26 9.59
C LEU A 112 -4.24 -1.04 9.47
N ALA A 113 -3.51 -0.89 8.36
CA ALA A 113 -2.75 0.34 8.07
C ALA A 113 -3.67 1.51 7.64
N VAL A 114 -4.91 1.19 7.27
CA VAL A 114 -5.93 2.18 6.90
C VAL A 114 -5.55 3.00 5.66
N GLU A 115 -4.90 2.38 4.67
CA GLU A 115 -4.45 3.03 3.42
C GLU A 115 -5.39 2.78 2.23
N GLY A 116 -6.63 2.40 2.52
CA GLY A 116 -7.63 2.06 1.51
C GLY A 116 -7.77 0.55 1.29
N PRO A 117 -8.79 0.15 0.51
CA PRO A 117 -9.05 -1.26 0.24
C PRO A 117 -7.89 -1.94 -0.52
N LEU A 118 -7.55 -3.16 -0.10
CA LEU A 118 -6.44 -3.95 -0.64
C LEU A 118 -6.38 -3.97 -2.16
N VAL A 119 -7.49 -4.30 -2.85
CA VAL A 119 -7.46 -4.45 -4.31
C VAL A 119 -7.28 -3.12 -5.02
N ARG A 120 -7.81 -2.01 -4.46
CA ARG A 120 -7.60 -0.68 -5.01
C ARG A 120 -6.15 -0.24 -4.80
N TRP A 121 -5.59 -0.44 -3.62
CA TRP A 121 -4.18 -0.13 -3.33
C TRP A 121 -3.25 -0.86 -4.31
N VAL A 122 -3.46 -2.16 -4.54
CA VAL A 122 -2.67 -2.93 -5.52
C VAL A 122 -2.88 -2.43 -6.94
N ALA A 123 -4.09 -2.04 -7.32
CA ALA A 123 -4.38 -1.50 -8.64
C ALA A 123 -3.65 -0.16 -8.87
N ASP A 124 -3.69 0.75 -7.90
CA ASP A 124 -2.97 2.02 -7.92
C ASP A 124 -1.46 1.78 -8.03
N HIS A 125 -0.90 0.89 -7.21
CA HIS A 125 0.54 0.60 -7.21
C HIS A 125 1.02 -0.04 -8.52
N ARG A 126 0.25 -0.98 -9.08
CA ARG A 126 0.57 -1.59 -10.39
C ARG A 126 0.48 -0.57 -11.52
N LYS A 127 -0.48 0.36 -11.47
CA LYS A 127 -0.58 1.47 -12.44
C LYS A 127 0.61 2.42 -12.29
N HIS A 128 0.99 2.76 -11.06
CA HIS A 128 2.19 3.54 -10.77
C HIS A 128 3.43 2.88 -11.37
N HIS A 129 3.73 1.61 -11.07
CA HIS A 129 4.89 0.95 -11.70
C HIS A 129 4.85 0.97 -13.21
N LYS A 130 3.67 0.83 -13.83
CA LYS A 130 3.53 0.83 -15.29
C LYS A 130 3.86 2.19 -15.92
N PHE A 131 3.48 3.28 -15.27
CA PHE A 131 3.58 4.65 -15.78
C PHE A 131 4.50 5.56 -14.95
N SER A 132 5.35 4.98 -14.09
CA SER A 132 6.10 5.69 -13.05
C SER A 132 6.77 6.95 -13.57
N ASP A 133 6.51 8.07 -12.90
CA ASP A 133 7.03 9.41 -13.23
C ASP A 133 6.67 9.92 -14.64
N ALA A 134 5.69 9.30 -15.30
CA ALA A 134 5.18 9.68 -16.62
C ALA A 134 3.65 9.91 -16.60
N GLU A 135 3.10 10.28 -17.76
CA GLU A 135 1.65 10.45 -17.90
C GLU A 135 0.92 9.13 -17.60
N GLY A 136 -0.11 9.22 -16.76
CA GLY A 136 -0.87 8.08 -16.29
C GLY A 136 -0.42 7.51 -14.94
N ASP A 137 0.69 7.97 -14.36
CA ASP A 137 1.03 7.69 -12.95
C ASP A 137 0.03 8.43 -12.03
N PRO A 138 -0.68 7.73 -11.12
CA PRO A 138 -1.62 8.37 -10.20
C PRO A 138 -0.94 9.43 -9.32
N HIS A 139 0.29 9.20 -8.87
CA HIS A 139 0.93 10.00 -7.81
C HIS A 139 2.37 10.37 -8.15
N SER A 140 2.66 10.66 -9.42
CA SER A 140 3.97 11.17 -9.84
C SER A 140 4.23 12.58 -9.27
N PRO A 141 5.38 12.84 -8.62
CA PRO A 141 5.78 14.19 -8.24
C PRO A 141 6.24 15.05 -9.42
N TRP A 142 6.34 14.47 -10.63
CA TRP A 142 6.77 15.15 -11.85
C TRP A 142 5.60 15.55 -12.76
N ARG A 143 4.35 15.33 -12.30
CA ARG A 143 3.12 15.60 -13.05
C ARG A 143 3.03 17.01 -13.66
N PHE A 144 3.55 18.03 -12.99
CA PHE A 144 3.42 19.42 -13.42
C PHE A 144 4.65 19.99 -14.15
N GLY A 145 5.64 19.15 -14.44
CA GLY A 145 6.89 19.54 -15.09
C GLY A 145 8.11 19.47 -14.17
N GLU A 146 9.26 19.88 -14.70
CA GLU A 146 10.58 19.67 -14.07
C GLU A 146 11.18 20.90 -13.41
N SER A 147 10.52 22.06 -13.52
CA SER A 147 10.96 23.27 -12.82
C SER A 147 10.76 23.11 -11.31
N LEU A 148 11.57 23.81 -10.50
CA LEU A 148 11.45 23.74 -9.04
C LEU A 148 10.01 24.07 -8.54
N PRO A 149 9.32 25.13 -9.02
CA PRO A 149 7.93 25.37 -8.62
C PRO A 149 6.98 24.24 -9.00
N ALA A 150 7.17 23.64 -10.19
CA ALA A 150 6.36 22.51 -10.64
C ALA A 150 6.59 21.27 -9.78
N LEU A 151 7.85 20.97 -9.44
CA LEU A 151 8.20 19.87 -8.55
C LEU A 151 7.63 20.08 -7.14
N MET A 152 7.66 21.29 -6.58
CA MET A 152 7.04 21.56 -5.27
C MET A 152 5.52 21.30 -5.28
N LYS A 153 4.84 21.73 -6.35
CA LYS A 153 3.42 21.42 -6.57
C LYS A 153 3.19 19.91 -6.74
N GLY A 154 4.09 19.24 -7.45
CA GLY A 154 4.04 17.80 -7.70
C GLY A 154 4.32 16.97 -6.46
N LEU A 155 5.24 17.39 -5.59
CA LEU A 155 5.48 16.76 -4.28
C LEU A 155 4.22 16.79 -3.42
N TRP A 156 3.51 17.92 -3.36
CA TRP A 156 2.21 17.99 -2.68
C TRP A 156 1.18 17.04 -3.30
N TRP A 157 1.15 16.95 -4.64
CA TRP A 157 0.29 16.01 -5.36
C TRP A 157 0.59 14.56 -5.00
N ALA A 158 1.85 14.14 -5.13
CA ALA A 158 2.32 12.79 -4.86
C ALA A 158 2.14 12.38 -3.39
N HIS A 159 2.26 13.35 -2.47
CA HIS A 159 2.13 13.08 -1.05
C HIS A 159 0.67 12.92 -0.62
N ILE A 160 -0.23 13.83 -1.01
CA ILE A 160 -1.62 13.82 -0.52
C ILE A 160 -2.63 14.12 -1.63
N ALA A 161 -2.38 15.11 -2.49
CA ALA A 161 -3.45 15.69 -3.31
C ALA A 161 -4.04 14.70 -4.33
N TRP A 162 -3.25 13.73 -4.81
CA TRP A 162 -3.72 12.71 -5.76
C TRP A 162 -4.90 11.88 -5.23
N MET A 163 -5.01 11.71 -3.91
CA MET A 163 -6.11 10.95 -3.30
C MET A 163 -7.46 11.64 -3.50
N PHE A 164 -7.48 12.95 -3.76
CA PHE A 164 -8.69 13.73 -4.01
C PHE A 164 -9.14 13.69 -5.47
N ASP A 165 -8.35 13.11 -6.38
CA ASP A 165 -8.75 12.92 -7.77
C ASP A 165 -10.08 12.13 -7.84
N GLU A 166 -11.01 12.62 -8.64
CA GLU A 166 -12.33 12.00 -8.80
C GLU A 166 -12.21 10.65 -9.47
N GLU A 167 -11.27 10.51 -10.40
CA GLU A 167 -11.02 9.25 -11.11
C GLU A 167 -10.21 8.29 -10.26
N GLN A 168 -10.72 7.08 -10.08
CA GLN A 168 -10.00 6.01 -9.40
C GLN A 168 -9.44 5.01 -10.42
N THR A 169 -8.30 4.40 -10.08
CA THR A 169 -7.65 3.41 -10.95
C THR A 169 -8.51 2.17 -11.18
N PRO A 170 -8.92 1.83 -12.41
CA PRO A 170 -9.84 0.72 -12.66
C PRO A 170 -9.29 -0.63 -12.18
N GLN A 171 -9.93 -1.22 -11.17
CA GLN A 171 -9.43 -2.43 -10.52
C GLN A 171 -9.43 -3.64 -11.47
N GLN A 172 -10.44 -3.74 -12.35
CA GLN A 172 -10.57 -4.82 -13.34
C GLN A 172 -9.42 -4.81 -14.34
N LYS A 173 -8.81 -3.64 -14.58
CA LYS A 173 -7.67 -3.48 -15.50
C LYS A 173 -6.34 -3.82 -14.82
N TYR A 174 -6.13 -3.36 -13.58
CA TYR A 174 -4.82 -3.42 -12.94
C TYR A 174 -4.69 -4.53 -11.87
N ALA A 175 -5.79 -5.02 -11.30
CA ALA A 175 -5.80 -6.11 -10.31
C ALA A 175 -6.86 -7.22 -10.58
N PRO A 176 -7.02 -7.71 -11.83
CA PRO A 176 -8.06 -8.68 -12.17
C PRO A 176 -7.89 -10.03 -11.43
N ASP A 177 -6.66 -10.43 -11.16
CA ASP A 177 -6.31 -11.62 -10.38
C ASP A 177 -6.85 -11.55 -8.95
N LEU A 178 -6.75 -10.39 -8.29
CA LEU A 178 -7.24 -10.22 -6.91
C LEU A 178 -8.76 -10.11 -6.84
N ILE A 179 -9.40 -9.54 -7.86
CA ILE A 179 -10.87 -9.51 -7.96
C ILE A 179 -11.44 -10.93 -8.08
N LYS A 180 -10.75 -11.80 -8.81
CA LYS A 180 -11.17 -13.20 -9.01
C LYS A 180 -11.04 -14.04 -7.74
N ASP A 181 -10.19 -13.66 -6.80
CA ASP A 181 -10.05 -14.36 -5.53
C ASP A 181 -11.14 -13.95 -4.53
N PRO A 182 -12.06 -14.86 -4.15
CA PRO A 182 -13.19 -14.51 -3.29
C PRO A 182 -12.76 -14.11 -1.87
N ALA A 183 -11.68 -14.68 -1.33
CA ALA A 183 -11.21 -14.37 0.02
C ALA A 183 -10.59 -12.96 0.06
N ILE A 184 -9.74 -12.65 -0.92
CA ILE A 184 -9.11 -11.32 -1.01
C ILE A 184 -10.15 -10.25 -1.37
N ARG A 185 -11.07 -10.54 -2.29
CA ARG A 185 -12.20 -9.66 -2.59
C ARG A 185 -13.05 -9.40 -1.35
N GLY A 186 -13.31 -10.43 -0.54
CA GLY A 186 -14.03 -10.31 0.73
C GLY A 186 -13.33 -9.36 1.70
N ILE A 187 -12.04 -9.57 1.95
CA ILE A 187 -11.23 -8.71 2.84
C ILE A 187 -11.23 -7.26 2.36
N SER A 188 -10.99 -7.04 1.06
CA SER A 188 -10.97 -5.70 0.45
C SER A 188 -12.32 -4.97 0.61
N ARG A 189 -13.46 -5.68 0.49
CA ARG A 189 -14.80 -5.10 0.70
C ARG A 189 -15.09 -4.76 2.16
N HIS A 190 -14.44 -5.42 3.12
CA HIS A 190 -14.55 -5.15 4.55
C HIS A 190 -13.54 -4.13 5.06
N PHE A 191 -12.93 -3.33 4.17
CA PHE A 191 -11.97 -2.31 4.54
C PHE A 191 -12.46 -1.42 5.69
N LEU A 192 -13.71 -0.93 5.64
CA LEU A 192 -14.27 -0.12 6.73
C LEU A 192 -14.30 -0.86 8.07
N THR A 193 -14.60 -2.15 8.07
CA THR A 193 -14.56 -2.98 9.28
C THR A 193 -13.14 -3.05 9.84
N PHE A 194 -12.14 -3.29 9.00
CA PHE A 194 -10.73 -3.30 9.43
C PHE A 194 -10.25 -1.93 9.92
N THR A 195 -10.72 -0.83 9.31
CA THR A 195 -10.49 0.53 9.79
C THR A 195 -11.03 0.72 11.22
N ILE A 196 -12.30 0.35 11.45
CA ILE A 196 -12.92 0.45 12.79
C ILE A 196 -12.16 -0.40 13.80
N VAL A 197 -11.83 -1.65 13.45
CA VAL A 197 -11.04 -2.55 14.30
C VAL A 197 -9.68 -1.94 14.62
N SER A 198 -8.98 -1.40 13.62
CA SER A 198 -7.67 -0.77 13.81
C SER A 198 -7.71 0.43 14.75
N LEU A 199 -8.79 1.23 14.70
CA LEU A 199 -8.96 2.40 15.54
C LEU A 199 -9.47 2.05 16.95
N ALA A 200 -10.17 0.93 17.10
CA ALA A 200 -10.76 0.48 18.37
C ALA A 200 -9.79 -0.35 19.23
N ILE A 201 -8.86 -1.10 18.64
CA ILE A 201 -7.92 -1.94 19.42
C ILE A 201 -7.17 -1.11 20.48
N PRO A 202 -6.53 0.04 20.15
CA PRO A 202 -5.79 0.80 21.14
C PRO A 202 -6.63 1.30 22.34
N PRO A 203 -7.77 2.00 22.18
CA PRO A 203 -8.58 2.43 23.32
C PRO A 203 -9.14 1.26 24.13
N LEU A 204 -9.50 0.14 23.49
CA LEU A 204 -9.99 -1.03 24.20
C LEU A 204 -8.90 -1.62 25.10
N VAL A 205 -7.68 -1.81 24.57
CA VAL A 205 -6.57 -2.32 25.38
C VAL A 205 -6.17 -1.31 26.45
N GLY A 206 -6.03 -0.03 26.08
CA GLY A 206 -5.70 1.04 27.02
C GLY A 206 -6.68 1.10 28.19
N GLY A 207 -7.97 1.17 27.91
CA GLY A 207 -9.02 1.26 28.92
C GLY A 207 -9.13 0.02 29.81
N LEU A 208 -8.95 -1.18 29.25
CA LEU A 208 -9.02 -2.43 30.03
C LEU A 208 -7.77 -2.63 30.90
N VAL A 209 -6.58 -2.31 30.40
CA VAL A 209 -5.33 -2.47 31.18
C VAL A 209 -5.25 -1.44 32.31
N THR A 210 -5.69 -0.21 32.08
CA THR A 210 -5.69 0.85 33.11
C THR A 210 -6.97 0.88 33.93
N MET A 211 -7.99 0.10 33.55
CA MET A 211 -9.35 0.16 34.09
C MET A 211 -9.91 1.59 34.13
N SER A 212 -9.63 2.41 33.11
CA SER A 212 -9.98 3.83 33.10
C SER A 212 -10.31 4.40 31.72
N TRP A 213 -11.27 5.33 31.69
CA TRP A 213 -11.60 6.09 30.48
C TRP A 213 -10.45 6.97 30.00
N TRP A 214 -9.62 7.45 30.92
CA TRP A 214 -8.44 8.23 30.57
C TRP A 214 -7.41 7.38 29.80
N GLY A 215 -7.12 6.15 30.26
CA GLY A 215 -6.22 5.26 29.53
C GLY A 215 -6.77 4.83 28.17
N ALA A 216 -8.09 4.70 28.04
CA ALA A 216 -8.73 4.52 26.73
C ALA A 216 -8.51 5.73 25.81
N ALA A 217 -8.69 6.95 26.33
CA ALA A 217 -8.54 8.18 25.55
C ALA A 217 -7.09 8.41 25.09
N THR A 218 -6.10 8.23 25.97
CA THR A 218 -4.67 8.38 25.60
C THR A 218 -4.26 7.31 24.59
N ALA A 219 -4.71 6.06 24.78
CA ALA A 219 -4.39 4.98 23.86
C ALA A 219 -5.05 5.16 22.48
N PHE A 220 -6.26 5.71 22.42
CA PHE A 220 -6.87 6.13 21.15
C PHE A 220 -6.06 7.23 20.48
N PHE A 221 -5.68 8.27 21.21
CA PHE A 221 -4.91 9.37 20.65
C PHE A 221 -3.58 8.89 20.06
N TRP A 222 -2.76 8.17 20.84
CA TRP A 222 -1.44 7.73 20.43
C TRP A 222 -1.47 6.50 19.51
N GLY A 223 -2.16 5.44 19.94
CA GLY A 223 -2.20 4.16 19.24
C GLY A 223 -3.09 4.14 18.01
N SER A 224 -4.09 5.03 17.93
CA SER A 224 -4.96 5.13 16.75
C SER A 224 -4.63 6.35 15.90
N LEU A 225 -4.77 7.58 16.41
CA LEU A 225 -4.67 8.80 15.57
C LEU A 225 -3.24 9.14 15.17
N VAL A 226 -2.35 9.35 16.14
CA VAL A 226 -0.94 9.72 15.90
C VAL A 226 -0.24 8.63 15.09
N ARG A 227 -0.46 7.36 15.44
CA ARG A 227 0.03 6.21 14.68
C ARG A 227 -0.38 6.24 13.21
N VAL A 228 -1.68 6.40 12.91
CA VAL A 228 -2.19 6.41 11.53
C VAL A 228 -1.55 7.55 10.75
N ALA A 229 -1.53 8.75 11.33
CA ALA A 229 -0.92 9.91 10.71
C ALA A 229 0.55 9.65 10.36
N LEU A 230 1.33 9.18 11.33
CA LEU A 230 2.75 8.88 11.13
C LEU A 230 2.96 7.82 10.04
N LEU A 231 2.20 6.73 10.06
CA LEU A 231 2.31 5.67 9.07
C LEU A 231 1.99 6.18 7.67
N HIS A 232 0.90 6.92 7.54
CA HIS A 232 0.48 7.51 6.26
C HIS A 232 1.51 8.46 5.69
N HIS A 233 2.02 9.40 6.48
CA HIS A 233 3.06 10.31 6.02
C HIS A 233 4.36 9.59 5.62
N VAL A 234 4.69 8.49 6.29
CA VAL A 234 5.83 7.64 5.90
C VAL A 234 5.56 6.96 4.55
N THR A 235 4.41 6.33 4.37
CA THR A 235 4.02 5.70 3.09
C THR A 235 3.98 6.73 1.96
N TRP A 236 3.33 7.86 2.17
CA TRP A 236 3.23 8.94 1.18
C TRP A 236 4.57 9.57 0.83
N SER A 237 5.53 9.56 1.77
CA SER A 237 6.91 9.98 1.51
C SER A 237 7.64 9.03 0.56
N ILE A 238 7.23 7.77 0.45
CA ILE A 238 7.78 6.85 -0.57
C ILE A 238 7.38 7.34 -1.96
N ASN A 239 6.12 7.72 -2.14
CA ASN A 239 5.62 8.24 -3.43
C ASN A 239 6.18 9.61 -3.77
N SER A 240 6.34 10.50 -2.78
CA SER A 240 6.82 11.86 -3.02
C SER A 240 8.34 11.99 -2.94
N ILE A 241 8.92 11.81 -1.75
CA ILE A 241 10.34 12.04 -1.48
C ILE A 241 11.19 11.06 -2.28
N CYS A 242 10.87 9.76 -2.25
CA CYS A 242 11.72 8.76 -2.92
C CYS A 242 11.62 8.82 -4.45
N HIS A 243 10.68 9.55 -5.06
CA HIS A 243 10.66 9.82 -6.51
C HIS A 243 11.27 11.15 -6.90
N ALA A 244 11.52 12.05 -5.96
CA ALA A 244 12.16 13.34 -6.21
C ALA A 244 13.65 13.31 -5.87
N VAL A 245 14.02 12.67 -4.75
CA VAL A 245 15.38 12.72 -4.17
C VAL A 245 15.91 11.32 -3.83
N GLY A 246 17.21 11.23 -3.54
CA GLY A 246 17.87 10.00 -3.09
C GLY A 246 18.93 9.48 -4.06
N LYS A 247 19.70 8.48 -3.60
CA LYS A 247 20.78 7.86 -4.39
C LYS A 247 20.18 6.86 -5.39
N ARG A 248 20.71 6.80 -6.62
CA ARG A 248 20.22 5.91 -7.70
C ARG A 248 21.29 4.93 -8.20
N PRO A 249 21.74 3.98 -7.36
CA PRO A 249 22.80 3.03 -7.73
C PRO A 249 22.35 1.94 -8.72
N PHE A 250 21.05 1.85 -9.04
CA PHE A 250 20.47 0.87 -9.94
C PHE A 250 19.73 1.54 -11.11
N LYS A 251 19.85 0.95 -12.29
CA LYS A 251 19.18 1.37 -13.52
C LYS A 251 17.68 1.08 -13.38
N SER A 252 16.87 2.13 -13.30
CA SER A 252 15.41 2.10 -13.42
C SER A 252 14.97 3.02 -14.57
N ARG A 253 13.70 2.92 -14.98
CA ARG A 253 13.11 3.74 -16.05
C ARG A 253 12.47 5.05 -15.56
N ASP A 254 12.61 5.32 -14.28
CA ASP A 254 11.93 6.36 -13.52
C ASP A 254 12.93 7.10 -12.63
N ARG A 255 12.42 8.04 -11.82
CA ARG A 255 13.24 8.90 -10.94
C ARG A 255 13.26 8.39 -9.50
N SER A 256 12.88 7.13 -9.25
CA SER A 256 12.98 6.52 -7.91
C SER A 256 14.40 6.56 -7.35
N GLY A 257 14.53 6.77 -6.04
CA GLY A 257 15.75 7.07 -5.31
C GLY A 257 15.77 6.41 -3.94
N ASN A 258 16.96 6.02 -3.48
CA ASN A 258 17.17 5.46 -2.16
C ASN A 258 17.32 6.57 -1.10
N VAL A 259 16.48 6.54 -0.06
CA VAL A 259 16.46 7.51 1.05
C VAL A 259 16.69 6.79 2.37
N TRP A 260 17.92 6.83 2.89
CA TRP A 260 18.34 5.94 3.98
C TRP A 260 17.66 6.22 5.33
N TRP A 261 17.40 7.47 5.66
CA TRP A 261 16.85 7.88 6.96
C TRP A 261 15.37 7.49 7.12
N LEU A 262 14.68 7.18 6.02
CA LEU A 262 13.32 6.61 6.03
C LEU A 262 13.30 5.09 6.20
N ALA A 263 14.44 4.40 6.15
CA ALA A 263 14.45 2.93 6.02
C ALA A 263 13.83 2.20 7.21
N VAL A 264 14.00 2.73 8.43
CA VAL A 264 13.42 2.13 9.65
C VAL A 264 11.92 2.34 9.69
N LEU A 265 11.46 3.58 9.49
CA LEU A 265 10.05 3.94 9.54
C LEU A 265 9.27 3.24 8.41
N SER A 266 9.84 3.19 7.20
CA SER A 266 9.23 2.54 6.04
C SER A 266 9.44 1.03 6.00
N CYS A 267 10.02 0.42 7.03
CA CYS A 267 10.28 -1.02 7.06
C CYS A 267 11.11 -1.55 5.86
N GLY A 268 11.88 -0.69 5.20
CA GLY A 268 12.73 -1.01 4.04
C GLY A 268 12.22 -0.50 2.68
N GLU A 269 11.07 0.17 2.61
CA GLU A 269 10.52 0.64 1.32
C GLU A 269 11.25 1.85 0.73
N SER A 270 11.97 2.60 1.55
CA SER A 270 12.75 3.75 1.06
C SER A 270 14.02 3.37 0.28
N TRP A 271 14.32 2.08 0.12
CA TRP A 271 15.28 1.57 -0.86
C TRP A 271 14.63 1.48 -2.26
N HIS A 272 14.03 2.59 -2.65
CA HIS A 272 13.02 2.66 -3.70
C HIS A 272 13.62 2.52 -5.11
N ASN A 273 14.88 2.95 -5.30
CA ASN A 273 15.55 2.80 -6.59
C ASN A 273 15.80 1.33 -6.94
N LEU A 274 16.22 0.50 -5.97
CA LEU A 274 16.32 -0.93 -6.26
C LEU A 274 14.95 -1.52 -6.50
N HIS A 275 13.98 -1.16 -5.67
CA HIS A 275 12.63 -1.64 -5.80
C HIS A 275 12.08 -1.45 -7.22
N HIS A 276 12.22 -0.26 -7.80
CA HIS A 276 11.82 0.02 -9.18
C HIS A 276 12.69 -0.67 -10.25
N ALA A 277 13.99 -0.85 -9.99
CA ALA A 277 14.87 -1.61 -10.87
C ALA A 277 14.57 -3.12 -10.85
N ASP A 278 14.01 -3.64 -9.76
CA ASP A 278 13.71 -5.06 -9.58
C ASP A 278 12.44 -5.32 -8.74
N PRO A 279 11.24 -5.03 -9.28
CA PRO A 279 10.02 -5.00 -8.47
C PRO A 279 9.65 -6.33 -7.81
N THR A 280 10.05 -7.46 -8.41
CA THR A 280 9.75 -8.80 -7.88
C THR A 280 10.74 -9.29 -6.82
N SER A 281 11.75 -8.50 -6.46
CA SER A 281 12.70 -8.85 -5.40
C SER A 281 12.02 -8.83 -4.03
N ALA A 282 12.19 -9.88 -3.23
CA ALA A 282 11.69 -9.93 -1.85
C ALA A 282 12.44 -8.99 -0.90
N ARG A 283 13.57 -8.41 -1.34
CA ARG A 283 14.42 -7.51 -0.56
C ARG A 283 14.77 -6.27 -1.36
N HIS A 284 14.52 -5.10 -0.79
CA HIS A 284 14.82 -3.81 -1.42
C HIS A 284 16.18 -3.26 -0.94
N GLY A 285 16.53 -3.46 0.34
CA GLY A 285 17.80 -3.01 0.89
C GLY A 285 18.95 -4.01 0.68
N VAL A 286 19.59 -4.02 -0.49
CA VAL A 286 20.63 -5.02 -0.86
C VAL A 286 22.08 -4.59 -0.63
N MET A 287 22.35 -3.30 -0.48
CA MET A 287 23.70 -2.81 -0.19
C MET A 287 24.03 -2.95 1.31
N ARG A 288 25.32 -2.96 1.62
CA ARG A 288 25.80 -3.06 3.01
C ARG A 288 25.21 -1.94 3.86
N GLY A 289 24.68 -2.29 5.03
CA GLY A 289 24.07 -1.33 5.97
C GLY A 289 22.61 -0.96 5.65
N GLN A 290 22.05 -1.41 4.52
CA GLN A 290 20.65 -1.13 4.20
C GLN A 290 19.71 -1.98 5.05
N ILE A 291 18.97 -1.33 5.95
CA ILE A 291 18.02 -1.96 6.87
C ILE A 291 16.71 -2.22 6.14
N ASP A 292 16.25 -3.47 6.16
CA ASP A 292 15.00 -3.91 5.54
C ASP A 292 14.37 -4.97 6.46
N SER A 293 13.54 -4.51 7.40
CA SER A 293 12.90 -5.39 8.38
C SER A 293 11.85 -6.30 7.72
N SER A 294 11.19 -5.83 6.66
CA SER A 294 10.24 -6.64 5.90
C SER A 294 10.91 -7.84 5.20
N ALA A 295 12.10 -7.66 4.63
CA ALA A 295 12.88 -8.79 4.10
C ALA A 295 13.27 -9.78 5.20
N ARG A 296 13.63 -9.31 6.40
CA ARG A 296 13.96 -10.21 7.52
C ARG A 296 12.75 -11.04 7.95
N LEU A 297 11.57 -10.44 8.06
CA LEU A 297 10.34 -11.16 8.39
C LEU A 297 9.97 -12.18 7.32
N ILE A 298 10.10 -11.83 6.02
CA ILE A 298 9.88 -12.78 4.93
C ILE A 298 10.82 -13.98 5.03
N ARG A 299 12.09 -13.77 5.41
CA ARG A 299 13.04 -14.87 5.65
C ARG A 299 12.59 -15.78 6.78
N TRP A 300 12.06 -15.26 7.87
CA TRP A 300 11.51 -16.09 8.95
C TRP A 300 10.28 -16.86 8.50
N PHE A 301 9.39 -16.25 7.72
CA PHE A 301 8.24 -16.95 7.14
C PHE A 301 8.66 -18.11 6.24
N GLU A 302 9.74 -17.93 5.46
CA GLU A 302 10.31 -18.99 4.62
C GLU A 302 10.91 -20.13 5.48
N GLN A 303 11.71 -19.79 6.50
CA GLN A 303 12.31 -20.78 7.41
C GLN A 303 11.26 -21.60 8.17
N LEU A 304 10.14 -20.97 8.54
CA LEU A 304 8.99 -21.63 9.18
C LEU A 304 8.10 -22.41 8.18
N GLY A 305 8.43 -22.38 6.88
CA GLY A 305 7.67 -23.03 5.83
C GLY A 305 6.29 -22.41 5.58
N TRP A 306 6.08 -21.15 5.98
CA TRP A 306 4.85 -20.38 5.71
C TRP A 306 4.91 -19.68 4.35
N ALA A 307 6.12 -19.36 3.89
CA ALA A 307 6.43 -18.85 2.57
C ALA A 307 7.32 -19.82 1.78
N SER A 308 7.23 -19.78 0.45
CA SER A 308 8.05 -20.56 -0.49
C SER A 308 8.31 -19.75 -1.76
N ASP A 309 9.19 -20.26 -2.64
CA ASP A 309 9.57 -19.62 -3.90
C ASP A 309 9.93 -18.13 -3.75
N VAL A 310 10.66 -17.81 -2.68
CA VAL A 310 11.01 -16.43 -2.36
C VAL A 310 12.07 -15.95 -3.33
N ARG A 311 11.79 -14.83 -4.00
CA ARG A 311 12.65 -14.21 -4.99
C ARG A 311 13.72 -13.36 -4.31
N TRP A 312 14.70 -14.02 -3.70
CA TRP A 312 15.84 -13.33 -3.12
C TRP A 312 16.76 -12.75 -4.21
N PRO A 313 17.32 -11.55 -4.00
CA PRO A 313 18.36 -11.03 -4.87
C PRO A 313 19.65 -11.84 -4.71
N ASP A 314 20.34 -12.09 -5.82
CA ASP A 314 21.69 -12.64 -5.88
C ASP A 314 22.66 -11.63 -6.54
N ALA A 315 23.97 -11.91 -6.50
CA ALA A 315 24.98 -11.01 -7.02
C ALA A 315 24.77 -10.70 -8.51
N ALA A 316 24.54 -11.72 -9.34
CA ALA A 316 24.34 -11.55 -10.77
C ALA A 316 23.10 -10.69 -11.09
N ARG A 317 21.99 -10.94 -10.39
CA ARG A 317 20.73 -10.20 -10.52
C ARG A 317 20.89 -8.73 -10.16
N ILE A 318 21.64 -8.44 -9.10
CA ILE A 318 21.92 -7.07 -8.66
C ILE A 318 22.90 -6.36 -9.60
N ASP A 319 24.01 -7.02 -9.96
CA ASP A 319 25.05 -6.44 -10.80
C ASP A 319 24.55 -6.11 -12.20
N ALA A 320 23.66 -6.94 -12.76
CA ALA A 320 22.97 -6.66 -14.03
C ALA A 320 22.18 -5.34 -14.01
N ARG A 321 21.78 -4.87 -12.83
CA ARG A 321 21.00 -3.63 -12.63
C ARG A 321 21.83 -2.46 -12.15
N ARG A 322 23.10 -2.64 -11.75
CA ARG A 322 23.91 -1.53 -11.26
C ARG A 322 24.10 -0.47 -12.34
N THR A 323 24.08 0.80 -11.92
CA THR A 323 24.58 1.88 -12.75
C THR A 323 26.10 1.72 -12.90
N THR A 324 26.60 1.98 -14.11
CA THR A 324 28.04 1.93 -14.41
C THR A 324 28.75 3.25 -14.09
N VAL A 325 28.00 4.25 -13.59
CA VAL A 325 28.50 5.58 -13.24
C VAL A 325 28.83 5.59 -11.74
N PRO A 326 30.03 6.03 -11.33
CA PRO A 326 30.39 6.13 -9.92
C PRO A 326 29.36 6.99 -9.17
N VAL A 327 28.79 6.43 -8.10
CA VAL A 327 27.97 7.21 -7.16
C VAL A 327 28.95 8.02 -6.31
N ASP A 328 28.98 9.33 -6.52
CA ASP A 328 29.79 10.25 -5.73
C ASP A 328 29.48 10.05 -4.23
N PRO A 329 30.50 9.87 -3.36
CA PRO A 329 30.27 9.71 -1.93
C PRO A 329 29.90 11.08 -1.33
N ALA A 330 28.61 11.43 -1.42
CA ALA A 330 27.99 12.42 -0.53
C ALA A 330 27.68 11.79 0.83
#